data_AF-A0A1J5R035-F1
#
_entry.id   AF-A0A1J5R035-F1
#
_cell.length_a   1.000
_cell.length_b   1.000
_cell.length_c   1.000
_cell.angle_alpha   90.00
_cell.angle_beta   90.00
_cell.angle_gamma   90.00
#
_symmetry.space_group_name_H-M   'P 1'
#
loop_
_entity.id
_entity.type
_entity.pdbx_description
1 polymer ?
#
loop_
_entity_poly.entity_id
_entity_poly.type
_entity_poly.pdbx_seq_one_letter_code
_entity_poly.pdbx_strand_id
1 'polypeptide(L)'
;MNKRQFLSTAAASLLALGGVSAALPAHADTMGKCFGVAQAGHNDCAGLSGLHSCKGQSTMSYNPGDFAVKPTGTCAKLGGLDMMQAKAILADPAKTKAFEAAMAKRMS
;
A
#
# COMPACT_ATOMS: atom_id res chain seq x y z
N MET A 1 18.99 -44.18 32.97
CA MET A 1 19.29 -42.75 32.71
C MET A 1 17.98 -42.03 32.40
N ASN A 2 17.49 -41.16 33.30
CA ASN A 2 16.19 -40.52 33.18
C ASN A 2 16.28 -39.22 32.36
N LYS A 3 15.66 -39.22 31.18
CA LYS A 3 15.72 -38.17 30.13
C LYS A 3 15.16 -36.80 30.56
N ARG A 4 14.67 -36.67 31.79
CA ARG A 4 14.02 -35.47 32.32
C ARG A 4 14.98 -34.45 32.93
N GLN A 5 16.22 -34.83 33.21
CA GLN A 5 17.21 -33.93 33.84
C GLN A 5 17.91 -32.98 32.84
N PHE A 6 17.76 -33.19 31.53
CA PHE A 6 18.35 -32.33 30.50
C PHE A 6 17.52 -31.10 30.14
N LEU A 7 16.29 -30.98 30.65
CA LEU A 7 15.36 -29.90 30.27
C LEU A 7 15.39 -28.68 31.22
N SER A 8 16.18 -28.71 32.30
CA SER A 8 16.17 -27.69 33.35
C SER A 8 17.27 -26.62 33.28
N THR A 9 18.04 -26.52 32.18
CA THR A 9 19.15 -25.55 32.08
C THR A 9 18.96 -24.43 31.04
N ALA A 10 17.79 -24.31 30.40
CA ALA A 10 17.55 -23.29 29.35
C ALA A 10 16.75 -22.06 29.83
N ALA A 11 16.86 -21.67 31.10
CA ALA A 11 16.10 -20.55 31.65
C ALA A 11 17.03 -19.53 32.34
N ALA A 12 17.81 -18.74 31.60
CA ALA A 12 18.59 -17.66 32.24
C ALA A 12 19.13 -16.50 31.37
N SER A 13 18.68 -16.24 30.12
CA SER A 13 19.32 -15.13 29.38
C SER A 13 18.51 -14.54 28.21
N LEU A 14 17.38 -13.89 28.47
CA LEU A 14 16.68 -13.07 27.45
C LEU A 14 16.05 -11.77 28.02
N LEU A 15 16.71 -11.07 28.93
CA LEU A 15 16.21 -9.80 29.47
C LEU A 15 17.31 -8.73 29.47
N ALA A 16 17.60 -8.10 28.32
CA ALA A 16 18.33 -6.82 28.27
C ALA A 16 18.35 -6.11 26.90
N LEU A 17 17.22 -5.94 26.21
CA LEU A 17 17.12 -4.90 25.17
C LEU A 17 15.88 -4.03 25.37
N GLY A 18 15.88 -3.29 26.48
CA GLY A 18 15.07 -2.08 26.62
C GLY A 18 15.87 -0.89 26.09
N GLY A 19 15.76 -0.61 24.79
CA GLY A 19 16.44 0.50 24.13
C GLY A 19 15.43 1.41 23.44
N VAL A 20 15.09 2.52 24.11
CA VAL A 20 14.49 3.77 23.61
C VAL A 20 13.86 3.70 22.22
N SER A 21 12.56 3.43 22.17
CA SER A 21 11.73 3.86 21.04
C SER A 21 11.52 5.37 21.19
N ALA A 22 12.43 6.18 20.67
CA ALA A 22 12.15 7.58 20.45
C ALA A 22 10.91 7.65 19.54
N ALA A 23 9.79 8.10 20.08
CA ALA A 23 8.61 8.41 19.28
C ALA A 23 8.98 9.58 18.37
N LEU A 24 9.46 9.26 17.16
CA LEU A 24 9.53 10.22 16.08
C LEU A 24 8.11 10.78 15.86
N PRO A 25 7.95 12.09 15.66
CA PRO A 25 6.64 12.66 15.33
C PRO A 25 6.07 11.90 14.13
N ALA A 26 4.82 11.44 14.27
CA ALA A 26 4.15 10.64 13.26
C ALA A 26 4.12 11.40 11.93
N HIS A 27 4.93 10.95 10.97
CA HIS A 27 5.02 11.49 9.61
C HIS A 27 3.78 11.14 8.74
N ALA A 28 2.63 10.87 9.37
CA ALA A 28 1.43 10.31 8.75
C ALA A 28 0.70 11.31 7.84
N ASP A 29 0.78 12.61 8.13
CA ASP A 29 0.03 13.64 7.38
C ASP A 29 0.66 14.03 6.03
N THR A 30 1.87 13.54 5.75
CA THR A 30 2.64 13.93 4.56
C THR A 30 2.46 12.99 3.37
N MET A 31 1.96 11.77 3.59
CA MET A 31 1.82 10.74 2.55
C MET A 31 0.37 10.23 2.50
N GLY A 32 -0.16 10.04 1.30
CA GLY A 32 -1.53 9.60 1.07
C GLY A 32 -1.62 8.57 -0.05
N LYS A 33 -2.71 7.80 -0.05
CA LYS A 33 -3.04 6.89 -1.14
C LYS A 33 -3.47 7.71 -2.36
N CYS A 34 -2.78 7.54 -3.47
CA CYS A 34 -3.15 8.13 -4.74
C CYS A 34 -3.57 7.04 -5.71
N PHE A 35 -4.86 6.98 -6.01
CA PHE A 35 -5.45 5.92 -6.82
C PHE A 35 -5.31 6.22 -8.31
N GLY A 36 -5.19 5.18 -9.13
CA GLY A 36 -5.15 5.30 -10.58
C GLY A 36 -3.85 5.84 -11.17
N VAL A 37 -2.78 5.97 -10.36
CA VAL A 37 -1.46 6.45 -10.85
C VAL A 37 -0.39 5.35 -10.89
N ALA A 38 -0.66 4.19 -10.31
CA ALA A 38 0.29 3.09 -10.29
C ALA A 38 0.44 2.49 -11.69
N GLN A 39 1.67 2.29 -12.14
CA GLN A 39 1.96 1.45 -13.30
C GLN A 39 1.84 -0.03 -12.93
N ALA A 40 1.71 -0.90 -13.92
CA ALA A 40 1.73 -2.35 -13.72
C ALA A 40 2.97 -2.76 -12.91
N GLY A 41 2.79 -3.58 -11.89
CA GLY A 41 3.86 -4.01 -10.98
C GLY A 41 4.30 -2.97 -9.95
N HIS A 42 3.68 -1.79 -9.91
CA HIS A 42 4.11 -0.68 -9.05
C HIS A 42 3.01 -0.15 -8.10
N ASN A 43 1.92 -0.90 -7.91
CA ASN A 43 0.92 -0.60 -6.88
C ASN A 43 1.46 -0.90 -5.48
N ASP A 44 0.97 -0.20 -4.47
CA ASP A 44 1.18 -0.53 -3.06
C ASP A 44 0.16 -1.58 -2.55
N CYS A 45 0.39 -2.12 -1.35
CA CYS A 45 -0.46 -3.14 -0.76
C CYS A 45 -1.91 -2.66 -0.55
N ALA A 46 -2.84 -3.59 -0.69
CA ALA A 46 -4.30 -3.41 -0.73
C ALA A 46 -4.78 -2.64 -1.97
N GLY A 47 -5.79 -3.15 -2.65
CA GLY A 47 -6.53 -2.47 -3.71
C GLY A 47 -8.02 -2.38 -3.37
N LEU A 48 -8.75 -1.46 -4.00
CA LEU A 48 -10.21 -1.35 -3.84
C LEU A 48 -10.97 -2.47 -4.55
N SER A 49 -10.36 -3.09 -5.57
CA SER A 49 -10.96 -4.16 -6.36
C SER A 49 -10.94 -5.53 -5.66
N GLY A 50 -10.11 -5.70 -4.63
CA GLY A 50 -9.92 -6.99 -3.94
C GLY A 50 -9.20 -8.06 -4.76
N LEU A 51 -8.74 -7.76 -5.98
CA LEU A 51 -8.11 -8.72 -6.89
C LEU A 51 -6.67 -9.10 -6.47
N HIS A 52 -6.03 -8.24 -5.69
CA HIS A 52 -4.72 -8.48 -5.08
C HIS A 52 -4.60 -7.71 -3.76
N SER A 53 -3.65 -8.12 -2.92
CA SER A 53 -3.43 -7.54 -1.59
C SER A 53 -1.98 -7.09 -1.36
N CYS A 54 -1.02 -7.59 -2.13
CA CYS A 54 0.40 -7.23 -1.96
C CYS A 54 0.87 -6.24 -3.01
N LYS A 55 1.88 -5.45 -2.62
CA LYS A 55 2.61 -4.52 -3.48
C LYS A 55 3.11 -5.24 -4.74
N GLY A 56 2.97 -4.57 -5.89
CA GLY A 56 3.48 -5.00 -7.18
C GLY A 56 2.72 -6.15 -7.85
N GLN A 57 1.52 -6.48 -7.39
CA GLN A 57 0.68 -7.53 -8.00
C GLN A 57 -0.28 -7.00 -9.07
N SER A 58 -0.42 -5.69 -9.23
CA SER A 58 -1.26 -5.13 -10.27
C SER A 58 -0.69 -5.45 -11.64
N THR A 59 -1.50 -6.07 -12.50
CA THR A 59 -1.13 -6.38 -13.88
C THR A 59 -1.49 -5.25 -14.85
N MET A 60 -2.28 -4.27 -14.40
CA MET A 60 -2.79 -3.18 -15.22
C MET A 60 -2.20 -1.85 -14.75
N SER A 61 -1.78 -1.00 -15.70
CA SER A 61 -1.40 0.37 -15.36
C SER A 61 -2.64 1.23 -15.19
N TYR A 62 -2.56 2.17 -14.25
CA TYR A 62 -3.54 3.21 -13.99
C TYR A 62 -4.93 2.73 -13.56
N ASN A 63 -5.03 1.51 -13.04
CA ASN A 63 -6.28 0.99 -12.51
C ASN A 63 -6.78 1.87 -11.34
N PRO A 64 -8.01 2.40 -11.37
CA PRO A 64 -8.55 3.25 -10.30
C PRO A 64 -8.64 2.55 -8.93
N GLY A 65 -8.67 1.22 -8.91
CA GLY A 65 -8.67 0.42 -7.69
C GLY A 65 -7.29 0.26 -7.06
N ASP A 66 -6.24 0.56 -7.80
CA ASP A 66 -4.86 0.44 -7.33
C ASP A 66 -4.31 1.81 -6.99
N PHE A 67 -3.49 1.88 -5.96
CA PHE A 67 -2.85 3.12 -5.55
C PHE A 67 -1.35 2.99 -5.43
N ALA A 68 -0.69 4.14 -5.52
CA ALA A 68 0.65 4.32 -5.00
C ALA A 68 0.61 5.35 -3.86
N VAL A 69 1.40 5.15 -2.82
CA VAL A 69 1.59 6.11 -1.75
C VAL A 69 2.44 7.26 -2.28
N LYS A 70 1.88 8.47 -2.22
CA LYS A 70 2.51 9.70 -2.71
C LYS A 70 2.41 10.81 -1.67
N PRO A 71 3.25 11.85 -1.75
CA PRO A 71 3.08 13.00 -0.87
C PRO A 71 1.69 13.61 -1.02
N THR A 72 1.08 14.00 0.08
CA THR A 72 -0.23 14.67 0.08
C THR A 72 -0.19 15.92 -0.81
N GLY A 73 -1.31 16.23 -1.48
CA GLY A 73 -1.38 17.35 -2.44
C GLY A 73 -0.73 17.10 -3.82
N THR A 74 -0.06 15.97 -4.05
CA THR A 74 0.50 15.64 -5.38
C THR A 74 -0.44 14.82 -6.26
N CYS A 75 -1.39 14.09 -5.66
CA CYS A 75 -2.20 13.10 -6.38
C CYS A 75 -2.99 13.71 -7.56
N ALA A 76 -3.70 14.82 -7.32
CA ALA A 76 -4.45 15.52 -8.35
C ALA A 76 -3.53 16.04 -9.49
N LYS A 77 -2.31 16.48 -9.16
CA LYS A 77 -1.33 16.93 -10.17
C LYS A 77 -0.86 15.78 -11.06
N LEU A 78 -0.83 14.56 -10.53
CA LEU A 78 -0.56 13.36 -11.30
C LEU A 78 -1.76 12.91 -12.15
N GLY A 79 -2.95 13.47 -11.93
CA GLY A 79 -4.21 13.01 -12.54
C GLY A 79 -4.87 11.86 -11.77
N GLY A 80 -4.35 11.53 -10.59
CA GLY A 80 -4.88 10.48 -9.73
C GLY A 80 -6.12 10.90 -8.95
N LEU A 81 -6.68 9.93 -8.24
CA LEU A 81 -7.95 10.04 -7.53
C LEU A 81 -7.73 9.90 -6.02
N ASP A 82 -8.57 10.57 -5.25
CA ASP A 82 -8.78 10.17 -3.86
C ASP A 82 -9.61 8.88 -3.78
N MET A 83 -9.72 8.30 -2.58
CA MET A 83 -10.42 7.02 -2.39
C MET A 83 -11.92 7.09 -2.75
N MET A 84 -12.58 8.22 -2.51
CA MET A 84 -14.01 8.38 -2.78
C MET A 84 -14.26 8.45 -4.29
N GLN A 85 -13.47 9.26 -4.98
CA GLN A 85 -13.49 9.37 -6.44
C GLN A 85 -13.17 8.03 -7.11
N ALA A 86 -12.15 7.33 -6.61
CA ALA A 86 -11.78 6.01 -7.09
C ALA A 86 -12.95 5.01 -6.99
N LYS A 87 -13.61 4.94 -5.83
CA LYS A 87 -14.81 4.09 -5.65
C LYS A 87 -15.94 4.48 -6.60
N ALA A 88 -16.18 5.78 -6.79
CA ALA A 88 -17.24 6.26 -7.69
C ALA A 88 -16.96 5.91 -9.16
N ILE A 89 -15.69 5.96 -9.59
CA ILE A 89 -15.29 5.55 -10.95
C ILE A 89 -15.39 4.03 -11.11
N LEU A 90 -14.97 3.25 -10.11
CA LEU A 90 -15.04 1.78 -10.15
C LEU A 90 -16.47 1.23 -10.18
N ALA A 91 -17.46 2.01 -9.71
CA ALA A 91 -18.86 1.63 -9.80
C ALA A 91 -19.41 1.62 -11.25
N ASP A 92 -18.67 2.19 -12.20
CA ASP A 92 -19.08 2.32 -13.60
C ASP A 92 -17.94 1.86 -14.54
N PRO A 93 -18.09 0.73 -15.26
CA PRO A 93 -17.06 0.21 -16.16
C PRO A 93 -16.67 1.18 -17.28
N ALA A 94 -17.60 1.99 -17.79
CA ALA A 94 -17.31 2.95 -18.85
C ALA A 94 -16.43 4.09 -18.32
N LYS A 95 -16.71 4.58 -17.10
CA LYS A 95 -15.87 5.59 -16.43
C LYS A 95 -14.49 5.04 -16.08
N THR A 96 -14.42 3.79 -15.62
CA THR A 96 -13.15 3.11 -15.34
C THR A 96 -12.27 3.07 -16.59
N LYS A 97 -12.80 2.56 -17.69
CA LYS A 97 -12.06 2.49 -18.96
C LYS A 97 -11.65 3.87 -19.49
N ALA A 98 -12.54 4.86 -19.36
CA ALA A 98 -12.25 6.23 -19.79
C ALA A 98 -11.12 6.86 -18.95
N PHE A 99 -11.11 6.64 -17.64
CA PHE A 99 -10.06 7.10 -16.75
C PHE A 99 -8.71 6.44 -17.09
N GLU A 100 -8.67 5.12 -17.23
CA GLU A 100 -7.45 4.37 -17.56
C GLU A 100 -6.85 4.86 -18.89
N ALA A 101 -7.69 5.07 -19.90
CA ALA A 101 -7.26 5.60 -21.20
C ALA A 101 -6.73 7.04 -21.09
N ALA A 102 -7.39 7.90 -20.32
CA ALA A 102 -6.95 9.28 -20.10
C ALA A 102 -5.59 9.33 -19.37
N MET A 103 -5.41 8.48 -18.37
CA MET A 103 -4.15 8.37 -17.63
C MET A 103 -3.02 7.79 -18.50
N ALA A 104 -3.31 6.77 -19.29
CA ALA A 104 -2.34 6.22 -20.24
C ALA A 104 -1.85 7.29 -21.23
N LYS A 105 -2.77 8.12 -21.75
CA LYS A 105 -2.44 9.24 -22.64
C LYS A 105 -1.69 10.37 -21.94
N ARG A 106 -1.95 10.63 -20.66
CA ARG A 106 -1.26 11.67 -19.88
C ARG A 106 0.21 11.33 -19.65
N MET A 107 0.52 10.04 -19.56
CA MET A 107 1.84 9.52 -19.18
C MET A 107 2.66 9.02 -20.37
N SER A 108 2.11 9.08 -21.59
CA SER A 108 2.80 8.87 -22.86
C SER A 108 3.46 10.15 -23.36
#